data_AF-A0A2G9T6X6-F1
#
_entry.id   AF-A0A2G9T6X6-F1
#
_cell.length_a   1.000
_cell.length_b   1.000
_cell.length_c   1.000
_cell.angle_alpha   90.00
_cell.angle_beta   90.00
_cell.angle_gamma   90.00
#
_symmetry.space_group_name_H-M   'P 1'
#
loop_
_entity.id
_entity.type
_entity.pdbx_description
1 polymer ?
#
loop_
_entity_poly.entity_id
_entity_poly.type
_entity_poly.pdbx_seq_one_letter_code
_entity_poly.pdbx_strand_id
1 'polypeptide(L)' 'GEELYTVDARLYGNFTRFINHSCRPNATVGMVVWEALPEQLSHICIFAAENIPKGKEITISYGKSWWDAK' A
#
# COMPACT_ATOMS: atom_id res chain seq x y z
N GLY A 1 -18.59 -16.44 0.62
CA GLY A 1 -17.13 -16.54 0.42
C GLY A 1 -16.56 -15.17 0.66
N GLU A 2 -15.33 -15.07 1.15
CA GLU A 2 -14.69 -13.74 1.30
C GLU A 2 -14.54 -13.11 -0.08
N GLU A 3 -15.12 -11.92 -0.26
CA GLU A 3 -14.95 -11.14 -1.48
C GLU A 3 -13.64 -10.37 -1.40
N LEU A 4 -12.75 -10.59 -2.38
CA LEU A 4 -11.48 -9.89 -2.47
C LEU A 4 -11.62 -8.69 -3.40
N TYR A 5 -11.25 -7.52 -2.90
CA TYR A 5 -11.25 -6.26 -3.65
C TYR A 5 -9.82 -5.82 -3.96
N THR A 6 -9.63 -5.14 -5.09
CA THR A 6 -8.34 -4.58 -5.51
C THR A 6 -8.47 -3.11 -5.86
N VAL A 7 -7.49 -2.30 -5.48
CA VAL A 7 -7.37 -0.90 -5.90
C VAL A 7 -6.51 -0.85 -7.17
N ASP A 8 -7.12 -0.51 -8.31
CA ASP A 8 -6.40 -0.29 -9.57
C ASP A 8 -6.09 1.20 -9.77
N ALA A 9 -4.82 1.55 -9.58
CA ALA A 9 -4.32 2.92 -9.77
C ALA A 9 -3.76 3.18 -11.19
N ARG A 10 -4.02 2.31 -12.18
CA ARG A 10 -3.45 2.44 -13.53
C ARG A 10 -3.89 3.72 -14.22
N LEU A 11 -5.19 4.00 -14.21
CA LEU A 11 -5.78 5.18 -14.86
C LEU A 11 -6.08 6.31 -13.87
N TYR A 12 -6.54 5.97 -12.66
CA TYR A 12 -6.93 6.92 -11.64
C TYR A 12 -6.27 6.54 -10.30
N GLY A 13 -5.47 7.45 -9.74
CA GLY A 13 -4.79 7.23 -8.47
C GLY A 13 -4.03 8.48 -8.04
N ASN A 14 -3.57 8.50 -6.80
CA ASN A 14 -2.74 9.59 -6.29
C ASN A 14 -1.24 9.24 -6.39
N PHE A 15 -0.37 10.03 -5.75
CA PHE A 15 1.08 9.85 -5.80
C PHE A 15 1.57 8.50 -5.23
N THR A 16 0.79 7.79 -4.41
CA THR A 16 1.26 6.53 -3.80
C THR A 16 1.44 5.41 -4.82
N ARG A 17 0.82 5.51 -6.00
CA ARG A 17 1.00 4.57 -7.12
C ARG A 17 2.43 4.47 -7.63
N PHE A 18 3.27 5.47 -7.32
CA PHE A 18 4.66 5.53 -7.77
C PHE A 18 5.65 5.01 -6.74
N ILE A 19 5.18 4.55 -5.57
CA ILE A 19 6.05 3.99 -4.54
C ILE A 19 6.57 2.64 -5.00
N ASN A 20 7.89 2.52 -5.07
CA ASN A 20 8.56 1.32 -5.57
C ASN A 20 8.66 0.23 -4.50
N HIS A 21 8.96 -0.97 -5.00
CA HIS A 21 9.30 -2.10 -4.16
C HIS A 21 10.73 -2.04 -3.63
N SER A 22 10.92 -2.49 -2.39
CA SER A 22 12.22 -2.90 -1.86
C SER A 22 12.08 -4.17 -1.02
N CYS A 23 13.07 -5.07 -1.09
CA CYS A 23 13.18 -6.23 -0.18
C CYS A 23 13.52 -5.81 1.27
N ARG A 24 13.98 -4.57 1.46
CA ARG A 24 14.23 -3.91 2.75
C ARG A 24 13.50 -2.56 2.75
N PRO A 25 12.16 -2.56 2.85
CA PRO A 25 11.37 -1.35 2.75
C PRO A 25 11.51 -0.49 4.02
N ASN A 26 11.28 0.81 3.88
CA ASN A 26 11.28 1.77 4.99
C ASN A 26 9.86 2.28 5.34
N ALA A 27 8.85 1.82 4.61
CA ALA A 27 7.44 2.04 4.92
C ALA A 27 6.66 0.72 4.87
N THR A 28 5.53 0.69 5.58
CA THR A 28 4.59 -0.43 5.64
C THR A 28 3.20 -0.01 5.16
N VAL A 29 2.39 -0.99 4.75
CA VAL A 29 1.02 -0.80 4.28
C VAL A 29 0.05 -1.31 5.35
N GLY A 30 -0.95 -0.51 5.69
CA GLY A 30 -2.01 -0.87 6.63
C GLY A 30 -3.40 -0.59 6.08
N MET A 31 -4.36 -1.44 6.46
CA MET A 31 -5.78 -1.24 6.17
C MET A 31 -6.39 -0.38 7.28
N VAL A 32 -7.02 0.73 6.91
CA VAL A 32 -7.60 1.70 7.86
C VAL A 32 -9.07 1.90 7.55
N VAL A 33 -9.89 1.78 8.60
CA VAL A 33 -11.31 2.14 8.60
C VAL A 33 -11.46 3.36 9.49
N TRP A 34 -12.02 4.45 8.96
CA TRP A 34 -12.21 5.70 9.70
C TRP A 34 -13.59 5.74 10.37
N GLU A 35 -14.64 5.30 9.66
CA GLU A 35 -15.99 5.16 10.18
C GLU A 35 -16.36 3.68 10.16
N ALA A 36 -16.83 3.15 11.30
CA ALA A 36 -17.25 1.76 11.43
C ALA A 36 -18.62 1.53 10.77
N LEU A 37 -18.80 2.01 9.54
CA LEU A 37 -19.98 1.74 8.73
C LEU A 37 -19.87 0.33 8.13
N PRO A 38 -20.94 -0.49 8.19
CA PRO A 38 -20.91 -1.88 7.71
C PRO A 38 -20.49 -2.04 6.24
N GLU A 39 -20.67 -1.01 5.43
CA GLU A 39 -20.46 -1.01 3.97
C GLU A 39 -19.14 -0.34 3.55
N GLN A 40 -18.38 0.21 4.50
CA GLN A 40 -17.15 0.94 4.18
C GLN A 40 -16.00 -0.01 3.89
N LEU A 41 -15.49 0.02 2.65
CA LEU A 41 -14.22 -0.60 2.30
C LEU A 41 -13.06 0.09 3.04
N SER A 42 -12.10 -0.71 3.48
CA SER A 42 -10.89 -0.19 4.14
C SER A 42 -10.03 0.62 3.16
N HIS A 43 -9.47 1.72 3.65
CA HIS A 43 -8.45 2.49 2.95
C HIS A 43 -7.08 1.83 3.09
N ILE A 44 -6.29 1.88 2.02
CA ILE A 44 -4.89 1.46 2.04
C ILE A 44 -4.03 2.68 2.42
N CYS A 45 -3.39 2.63 3.58
CA CYS A 45 -2.53 3.70 4.09
C CYS A 45 -1.08 3.24 4.19
N ILE A 46 -0.14 4.17 3.96
CA ILE A 46 1.30 3.92 4.00
C ILE A 46 1.88 4.65 5.21
N PHE A 47 2.58 3.90 6.06
CA PHE A 47 3.17 4.40 7.30
C PHE A 47 4.68 4.24 7.25
N ALA A 48 5.41 5.24 7.73
CA ALA A 48 6.85 5.11 7.91
C ALA A 48 7.14 4.05 8.98
N ALA A 49 7.98 3.07 8.66
CA ALA A 49 8.41 2.02 9.61
C ALA A 49 9.67 2.43 10.38
N GLU A 50 10.35 3.47 9.92
CA GLU A 50 11.55 4.07 10.50
C GLU A 50 11.56 5.58 10.25
N ASN A 51 12.48 6.30 10.89
CA ASN A 51 12.75 7.70 10.53
C ASN A 51 13.38 7.76 9.13
N ILE A 52 12.72 8.43 8.19
CA ILE A 52 13.16 8.54 6.79
C ILE A 52 13.84 9.91 6.57
N PRO A 53 15.16 9.96 6.32
CA PRO A 53 15.85 11.21 6.01
C PRO A 53 15.34 11.86 4.73
N LYS A 54 15.45 13.19 4.64
CA LYS A 54 15.13 13.95 3.42
C LYS A 54 15.89 13.39 2.22
N GLY A 55 15.16 13.16 1.13
CA GLY A 55 15.73 12.67 -0.13
C GLY A 55 15.93 11.14 -0.20
N LYS A 56 15.69 10.40 0.89
CA LYS A 56 15.64 8.93 0.85
C LYS A 56 14.32 8.50 0.20
N GLU A 57 14.40 7.59 -0.77
CA GLU A 57 13.22 7.04 -1.43
C GLU A 57 12.33 6.28 -0.43
N ILE A 58 11.02 6.47 -0.52
CA ILE A 58 10.02 5.70 0.24
C ILE A 58 9.73 4.43 -0.55
N THR A 59 9.83 3.27 0.09
CA THR A 59 9.60 1.96 -0.54
C THR A 59 8.77 1.06 0.37
N ILE A 60 7.99 0.17 -0.26
CA ILE A 60 7.15 -0.83 0.42
C ILE A 60 7.48 -2.24 -0.08
N SER A 61 7.03 -3.27 0.65
CA SER A 61 7.01 -4.63 0.11
C SER A 61 5.76 -4.81 -0.76
N TYR A 62 5.91 -5.23 -2.02
CA TYR A 62 4.77 -5.57 -2.88
C TYR A 62 4.16 -6.93 -2.51
N GLY A 63 4.82 -7.67 -1.61
CA GLY A 63 4.41 -9.01 -1.23
C GLY A 63 4.81 -10.06 -2.27
N LYS A 64 4.63 -11.32 -1.88
CA LYS A 64 5.03 -12.48 -2.69
C LYS A 64 4.16 -12.64 -3.95
N SER A 65 2.86 -12.37 -3.83
CA SER A 65 1.89 -12.53 -4.92
C SER A 65 2.23 -11.71 -6.17
N TRP A 66 2.87 -10.55 -6.01
CA TRP A 66 3.33 -9.76 -7.16
C TRP A 66 4.40 -10.50 -7.98
N TRP A 67 5.34 -11.14 -7.29
CA TRP A 67 6.42 -11.90 -7.93
C TRP A 67 5.92 -13.20 -8.56
N ASP A 68 4.96 -13.86 -7.91
CA ASP A 68 4.34 -15.08 -8.42
C ASP A 68 3.49 -14.82 -9.68
N ALA A 69 2.98 -13.60 -9.87
CA ALA A 69 2.15 -13.20 -11.00
C ALA A 69 2.95 -12.67 -12.22
N LYS A 70 4.28 -12.63 -12.12
CA LYS A 70 5.15 -12.04 -13.14
C LYS A 70 5.74 -13.05 -14.11
#